data_AF-A0A835MI04-F1
#
_entry.id   AF-A0A835MI04-F1
#
_cell.length_a   1.000
_cell.length_b   1.000
_cell.length_c   1.000
_cell.angle_alpha   90.00
_cell.angle_beta   90.00
_cell.angle_gamma   90.00
#
_symmetry.space_group_name_H-M   'P 1'
#
loop_
_entity.id
_entity.type
_entity.pdbx_description
1 polymer ?
#
loop_
_entity_poly.entity_id
_entity_poly.type
_entity_poly.pdbx_seq_one_letter_code
_entity_poly.pdbx_strand_id
1 'polypeptide(L)'
;MAPTQTTTPKKALVFVPAPGIGHLVSVMEFAKRLLERDDSFSITMLLMSPPFAHDVTTYVEKLNASHPEFQFLGLPSVTPPPLEDVLACPEHFVSIFIADHKNHVKDMIVNHVLSNKLERIAALGTSDLDPK
;
A
#
# COMPACT_ATOMS: atom_id res chain seq x y z
N MET A 1 -22.16 -29.35 3.72
CA MET A 1 -21.49 -28.87 2.49
C MET A 1 -20.88 -27.52 2.80
N ALA A 2 -19.55 -27.43 2.88
CA ALA A 2 -18.87 -26.14 2.97
C ALA A 2 -18.94 -25.47 1.58
N PRO A 3 -19.20 -24.16 1.49
CA PRO A 3 -19.24 -23.48 0.20
C PRO A 3 -17.82 -23.45 -0.38
N THR A 4 -17.69 -24.00 -1.59
CA THR A 4 -16.49 -23.91 -2.41
C THR A 4 -16.23 -22.43 -2.72
N GLN A 5 -15.27 -21.82 -2.03
CA GLN A 5 -14.83 -20.45 -2.30
C GLN A 5 -13.99 -20.44 -3.57
N THR A 6 -14.66 -20.32 -4.72
CA THR A 6 -14.00 -20.04 -5.99
C THR A 6 -13.43 -18.62 -5.92
N THR A 7 -12.16 -18.51 -5.53
CA THR A 7 -11.50 -17.20 -5.37
C THR A 7 -11.08 -16.71 -6.75
N THR A 8 -11.91 -15.86 -7.36
CA THR A 8 -11.55 -15.20 -8.62
C THR A 8 -10.29 -14.32 -8.43
N PRO A 9 -9.34 -14.34 -9.38
CA PRO A 9 -8.14 -13.53 -9.27
C PRO A 9 -8.49 -12.03 -9.31
N LYS A 10 -8.06 -11.30 -8.28
CA LYS A 10 -8.27 -9.86 -8.17
C LYS A 10 -7.17 -9.07 -8.91
N LYS A 11 -7.54 -7.95 -9.53
CA LYS A 11 -6.64 -6.97 -10.15
C LYS A 11 -5.93 -6.18 -9.04
N ALA A 12 -4.61 -6.11 -9.08
CA ALA A 12 -3.86 -5.30 -8.12
C ALA A 12 -4.03 -3.81 -8.44
N LEU A 13 -4.38 -3.01 -7.43
CA LEU A 13 -4.42 -1.56 -7.52
C LEU A 13 -3.59 -0.97 -6.38
N VAL A 14 -2.66 -0.10 -6.72
CA VAL A 14 -1.75 0.53 -5.75
C VAL A 14 -2.05 2.01 -5.67
N PHE A 15 -2.31 2.51 -4.46
CA PHE A 15 -2.38 3.93 -4.17
C PHE A 15 -1.09 4.39 -3.50
N VAL A 16 -0.64 5.58 -3.88
CA VAL A 16 0.50 6.28 -3.27
C VAL A 16 0.01 7.63 -2.80
N PRO A 17 -0.66 7.71 -1.63
CA PRO A 17 -1.14 8.97 -1.08
C PRO A 17 0.03 9.94 -0.84
N ALA A 18 -0.21 11.22 -1.09
CA ALA A 18 0.69 12.28 -0.67
C ALA A 18 0.84 12.27 0.86
N PRO A 19 1.99 12.70 1.41
CA PRO A 19 2.21 12.73 2.85
C PRO A 19 1.17 13.63 3.54
N GLY A 20 0.67 13.17 4.69
CA GLY A 20 -0.31 13.88 5.51
C GLY A 20 -1.60 13.09 5.74
N ILE A 21 -2.14 13.16 6.97
CA ILE A 21 -3.28 12.33 7.37
C ILE A 21 -4.55 12.60 6.53
N GLY A 22 -4.78 13.85 6.13
CA GLY A 22 -5.94 14.22 5.31
C GLY A 22 -5.91 13.59 3.92
N HIS A 23 -4.72 13.48 3.31
CA HIS A 23 -4.55 12.81 2.02
C HIS A 23 -4.79 11.30 2.14
N LEU A 24 -4.28 10.66 3.19
CA LEU A 24 -4.48 9.23 3.43
C LEU A 24 -5.96 8.90 3.65
N VAL A 25 -6.65 9.60 4.55
CA VAL A 25 -8.07 9.36 4.84
C VAL A 25 -8.91 9.53 3.59
N SER A 26 -8.66 10.56 2.79
CA SER A 26 -9.40 10.81 1.56
C SER A 26 -9.24 9.68 0.53
N VAL A 27 -8.01 9.15 0.38
CA VAL A 27 -7.73 8.03 -0.53
C VAL A 27 -8.35 6.73 -0.03
N MET A 28 -8.34 6.48 1.29
CA MET A 28 -9.01 5.32 1.89
C MET A 28 -10.52 5.35 1.65
N GLU A 29 -11.15 6.50 1.88
CA GLU A 29 -12.58 6.70 1.63
C GLU A 29 -12.96 6.52 0.16
N PHE A 30 -12.07 6.93 -0.76
CA PHE A 30 -12.22 6.68 -2.18
C PHE A 30 -12.06 5.18 -2.51
N ALA A 31 -11.01 4.54 -2.02
CA ALA A 31 -10.72 3.12 -2.24
C ALA A 31 -11.85 2.22 -1.71
N LYS A 32 -12.44 2.56 -0.56
CA LYS A 32 -13.58 1.85 0.01
C LYS A 32 -14.79 1.91 -0.93
N ARG A 33 -15.15 3.10 -1.41
CA ARG A 33 -16.23 3.29 -2.39
C ARG A 33 -15.94 2.59 -3.71
N LEU A 34 -14.67 2.46 -4.10
CA LEU A 34 -14.27 1.70 -5.28
C LEU A 34 -14.55 0.20 -5.09
N LEU A 35 -14.17 -0.38 -3.95
CA LEU A 35 -14.46 -1.79 -3.64
C LEU A 35 -15.95 -2.08 -3.51
N GLU A 36 -16.74 -1.14 -3.00
CA GLU A 36 -18.21 -1.26 -2.94
C GLU A 36 -18.85 -1.34 -4.34
N ARG A 37 -18.18 -0.79 -5.37
CA ARG A 37 -18.67 -0.78 -6.76
C ARG A 37 -18.09 -1.91 -7.60
N ASP A 38 -16.85 -2.28 -7.35
CA ASP A 38 -16.12 -3.33 -8.06
C ASP A 38 -15.16 -4.03 -7.09
N ASP A 39 -15.53 -5.22 -6.64
CA ASP A 39 -14.75 -6.03 -5.71
C ASP A 39 -13.64 -6.84 -6.39
N SER A 40 -13.48 -6.69 -7.72
CA SER A 40 -12.43 -7.33 -8.50
C SER A 40 -11.04 -6.74 -8.24
N PHE A 41 -10.91 -5.73 -7.39
CA PHE A 41 -9.64 -5.13 -7.00
C PHE A 41 -9.10 -5.67 -5.67
N SER A 42 -7.78 -5.83 -5.61
CA SER A 42 -7.00 -6.00 -4.38
C SER A 42 -6.18 -4.72 -4.20
N ILE A 43 -6.45 -3.98 -3.13
CA ILE A 43 -5.92 -2.62 -2.95
C ILE A 43 -4.73 -2.62 -1.99
N THR A 44 -3.65 -1.99 -2.41
CA THR A 44 -2.46 -1.75 -1.59
C THR A 44 -2.21 -0.24 -1.45
N MET A 45 -1.89 0.22 -0.25
CA MET A 45 -1.59 1.61 0.10
C MET A 45 -0.11 1.72 0.47
N LEU A 46 0.66 2.51 -0.29
CA LEU A 46 2.07 2.76 0.00
C LEU A 46 2.22 4.06 0.79
N LEU A 47 2.69 3.95 2.03
CA LEU A 47 2.76 5.07 2.96
C LEU A 47 4.18 5.62 3.03
N MET A 48 4.35 6.91 2.71
CA MET A 48 5.59 7.63 2.98
C MET A 48 5.64 8.03 4.45
N SER A 49 6.74 7.75 5.14
CA SER A 49 6.95 8.16 6.54
C SER A 49 7.64 9.52 6.59
N PRO A 50 6.95 10.62 6.93
CA PRO A 50 7.66 11.86 7.15
C PRO A 50 8.63 11.70 8.34
N PRO A 51 9.76 12.40 8.33
CA PRO A 51 10.80 12.31 9.37
C PRO A 51 10.32 12.69 10.77
N PHE A 52 9.20 13.43 10.85
CA PHE A 52 8.61 13.93 12.08
C PHE A 52 7.46 13.02 12.57
N ALA A 53 7.08 11.98 11.83
CA ALA A 53 6.10 11.01 12.28
C ALA A 53 6.73 9.98 13.23
N HIS A 54 5.94 9.53 14.21
CA HIS A 54 6.29 8.35 15.00
C HIS A 54 6.36 7.10 14.12
N ASP A 55 7.09 6.09 14.61
CA ASP A 55 7.38 4.81 13.98
C ASP A 55 6.29 4.34 12.98
N VAL A 56 6.62 4.41 11.68
CA VAL A 56 5.70 4.04 10.61
C VAL A 56 5.32 2.57 10.67
N THR A 57 6.16 1.71 11.25
CA THR A 57 5.87 0.28 11.42
C THR A 57 4.64 0.09 12.28
N THR A 58 4.64 0.68 13.49
CA THR A 58 3.49 0.66 14.41
C THR A 58 2.23 1.24 13.75
N TYR A 59 2.37 2.30 12.94
CA TYR A 59 1.24 2.91 12.25
C TYR A 59 0.64 2.00 11.17
N VAL A 60 1.48 1.40 10.34
CA VAL A 60 1.10 0.44 9.30
C VAL A 60 0.41 -0.79 9.90
N GLU A 61 0.93 -1.32 11.00
CA GLU A 61 0.32 -2.45 11.71
C GLU A 61 -1.10 -2.11 12.20
N LYS A 62 -1.28 -0.94 12.83
CA LYS A 62 -2.60 -0.48 13.29
C LYS A 62 -3.59 -0.32 12.13
N LEU A 63 -3.13 0.23 11.01
CA LEU A 63 -3.98 0.39 9.82
C LEU A 63 -4.37 -0.95 9.22
N ASN A 64 -3.42 -1.88 9.07
CA ASN A 64 -3.70 -3.24 8.59
C ASN A 64 -4.69 -3.98 9.51
N ALA A 65 -4.60 -3.78 10.83
CA ALA A 65 -5.54 -4.36 11.79
C ALA A 65 -6.93 -3.73 11.72
N SER A 66 -7.01 -2.43 11.45
CA SER A 66 -8.27 -1.66 11.47
C SER A 66 -9.02 -1.68 10.13
N HIS A 67 -8.30 -1.90 9.03
CA HIS A 67 -8.82 -1.85 7.66
C HIS A 67 -8.36 -3.08 6.86
N PRO A 68 -8.86 -4.27 7.20
CA PRO A 68 -8.44 -5.53 6.57
C PRO A 68 -8.80 -5.63 5.07
N GLU A 69 -9.65 -4.74 4.56
CA GLU A 69 -9.97 -4.60 3.14
C GLU A 69 -8.79 -4.05 2.30
N PHE A 70 -7.79 -3.47 2.94
CA PHE A 70 -6.60 -2.90 2.29
C PHE A 70 -5.32 -3.53 2.84
N GLN A 71 -4.27 -3.53 2.02
CA GLN A 71 -2.91 -3.82 2.47
C GLN A 71 -2.10 -2.53 2.58
N PHE A 72 -1.63 -2.19 3.77
CA PHE A 72 -0.74 -1.05 3.99
C PHE A 72 0.71 -1.50 4.02
N LEU A 73 1.56 -0.80 3.27
CA LEU A 73 3.01 -1.01 3.24
C LEU A 73 3.71 0.32 3.50
N GLY A 74 4.58 0.37 4.50
CA GLY A 74 5.43 1.51 4.77
C GLY A 74 6.62 1.54 3.81
N LEU A 75 6.90 2.70 3.21
CA LEU A 75 8.10 2.91 2.41
C LEU A 75 9.31 3.17 3.33
N PRO A 76 10.53 2.81 2.90
CA PRO A 76 11.75 3.21 3.58
C PRO A 76 11.82 4.72 3.83
N SER A 77 12.35 5.10 4.98
CA SER A 77 12.55 6.50 5.34
C SER A 77 13.63 7.14 4.45
N VAL A 78 13.42 8.41 4.09
CA VAL A 78 14.41 9.24 3.39
C VAL A 78 14.98 10.28 4.35
N THR A 79 16.21 10.71 4.10
CA THR A 79 16.83 11.77 4.90
C THR A 79 16.05 13.07 4.71
N PRO A 80 15.55 13.69 5.79
CA PRO A 80 14.81 14.93 5.67
C PRO A 80 15.74 16.13 5.51
N PRO A 81 15.27 17.20 4.84
CA PRO A 81 15.94 18.49 4.93
C PRO A 81 15.83 19.04 6.36
N PRO A 82 16.70 20.00 6.73
CA PRO A 82 16.61 20.74 7.99
C PRO A 82 15.18 21.23 8.25
N LEU A 83 14.73 21.16 9.52
CA LEU A 83 13.36 21.55 9.88
C LEU A 83 13.05 23.00 9.52
N GLU A 84 14.05 23.88 9.56
CA GLU A 84 13.94 25.28 9.14
C GLU A 84 13.52 25.42 7.67
N ASP A 85 14.07 24.60 6.78
CA ASP A 85 13.72 24.59 5.35
C ASP A 85 12.30 24.08 5.13
N VAL A 86 11.88 23.09 5.92
CA VAL A 86 10.51 22.55 5.90
C VAL A 86 9.50 23.64 6.29
N LEU A 87 9.80 24.41 7.33
CA LEU A 87 8.91 25.47 7.82
C LEU A 87 8.90 26.69 6.89
N ALA A 88 10.02 26.98 6.23
CA ALA A 88 10.12 28.10 5.30
C ALA A 88 9.26 27.92 4.04
N CYS A 89 9.18 26.69 3.51
CA CYS A 89 8.31 26.37 2.37
C CYS A 89 7.83 24.90 2.43
N PRO A 90 6.69 24.64 3.08
CA PRO A 90 6.13 23.29 3.23
C PRO A 90 5.87 22.58 1.89
N GLU A 91 5.43 23.32 0.87
CA GLU A 91 5.16 22.78 -0.46
C GLU A 91 6.43 22.30 -1.15
N HIS A 92 7.52 23.05 -1.01
CA HIS A 92 8.83 22.66 -1.54
C HIS A 92 9.34 21.39 -0.86
N PHE A 93 9.21 21.30 0.48
CA PHE A 93 9.51 20.10 1.22
C PHE A 93 8.72 18.89 0.71
N VAL A 94 7.39 19.00 0.59
CA VAL A 94 6.55 17.90 0.09
C VAL A 94 6.98 17.46 -1.30
N SER A 95 7.34 18.40 -2.19
CA SER A 95 7.80 18.07 -3.54
C SER A 95 9.12 17.30 -3.54
N ILE A 96 10.11 17.72 -2.76
CA ILE A 96 11.40 17.01 -2.64
C ILE A 96 11.18 15.64 -2.02
N PHE A 97 10.42 15.61 -0.94
CA PHE A 97 10.13 14.39 -0.20
C PHE A 97 9.44 13.33 -1.09
N ILE A 98 8.47 13.72 -1.93
CA ILE A 98 7.86 12.82 -2.91
C ILE A 98 8.88 12.37 -3.97
N ALA A 99 9.74 13.28 -4.44
CA ALA A 99 10.76 12.96 -5.44
C ALA A 99 11.75 11.91 -4.92
N ASP A 100 12.17 12.02 -3.66
CA ASP A 100 13.11 11.10 -3.02
C ASP A 100 12.51 9.70 -2.81
N HIS A 101 11.19 9.59 -2.64
CA HIS A 101 10.49 8.29 -2.53
C HIS A 101 10.26 7.59 -3.87
N LYS A 102 10.55 8.23 -5.02
CA LYS A 102 10.23 7.69 -6.35
C LYS A 102 10.80 6.28 -6.57
N ASN A 103 12.04 6.04 -6.17
CA ASN A 103 12.67 4.73 -6.35
C ASN A 103 12.12 3.71 -5.35
N HIS A 104 11.90 4.11 -4.10
CA HIS A 104 11.28 3.25 -3.09
C HIS A 104 9.87 2.77 -3.49
N VAL A 105 9.06 3.63 -4.10
CA VAL A 105 7.75 3.25 -4.64
C VAL A 105 7.90 2.17 -5.71
N LYS A 106 8.83 2.35 -6.66
CA LYS A 106 9.07 1.36 -7.72
C LYS A 106 9.51 0.01 -7.14
N ASP A 107 10.48 0.04 -6.24
CA ASP A 107 11.04 -1.16 -5.63
C ASP A 107 9.97 -1.91 -4.82
N MET A 108 9.13 -1.18 -4.06
CA MET A 108 8.05 -1.77 -3.29
C MET A 108 7.01 -2.46 -4.19
N ILE A 109 6.64 -1.84 -5.32
CA ILE A 109 5.71 -2.43 -6.28
C ILE A 109 6.29 -3.71 -6.87
N VAL A 110 7.56 -3.68 -7.29
CA VAL A 110 8.23 -4.83 -7.91
C VAL A 110 8.39 -5.98 -6.90
N ASN A 111 8.94 -5.69 -5.73
CA ASN A 111 9.36 -6.72 -4.78
C ASN A 111 8.21 -7.30 -3.96
N HIS A 112 7.14 -6.53 -3.70
CA HIS A 112 6.04 -6.98 -2.84
C HIS A 112 4.73 -7.15 -3.61
N VAL A 113 4.27 -6.14 -4.34
CA VAL A 113 2.94 -6.19 -4.97
C VAL A 113 2.91 -7.23 -6.10
N LEU A 114 3.90 -7.19 -6.98
CA LEU A 114 3.97 -8.14 -8.10
C LEU A 114 4.37 -9.55 -7.64
N SER A 115 5.31 -9.67 -6.70
CA SER A 115 5.70 -10.98 -6.13
C SER A 115 4.54 -11.68 -5.42
N ASN A 116 3.81 -10.98 -4.55
CA ASN A 116 2.64 -11.54 -3.86
C ASN A 116 1.55 -12.00 -4.85
N LYS A 117 1.42 -11.32 -5.99
CA LYS A 117 0.49 -11.73 -7.04
C LYS A 117 0.93 -13.05 -7.70
N LEU A 118 2.22 -13.22 -7.96
CA LEU A 118 2.77 -14.44 -8.57
C LEU A 118 2.63 -15.65 -7.65
N GLU A 119 2.91 -15.50 -6.36
CA GLU A 119 2.72 -16.58 -5.37
C GLU A 119 1.26 -17.05 -5.30
N ARG A 120 0.31 -16.11 -5.31
CA ARG A 120 -1.13 -16.44 -5.31
C ARG A 120 -1.58 -17.16 -6.58
N ILE A 121 -0.97 -16.84 -7.73
CA ILE A 121 -1.23 -17.56 -8.99
C ILE A 121 -0.64 -18.97 -8.92
N ALA A 122 0.58 -19.13 -8.40
CA ALA A 122 1.24 -20.43 -8.27
C ALA A 122 0.48 -21.37 -7.33
N ALA A 123 -0.04 -20.86 -6.20
CA ALA A 123 -0.82 -21.64 -5.24
C ALA A 123 -2.16 -22.17 -5.82
N LEU A 124 -2.71 -21.52 -6.83
CA LEU A 124 -3.92 -21.98 -7.54
C LEU A 124 -3.61 -23.12 -8.55
N GLY A 125 -2.33 -23.32 -8.91
CA GLY A 125 -1.92 -24.31 -9.92
C GLY A 125 -1.54 -25.68 -9.36
N THR A 126 -1.44 -25.85 -8.04
CA THR A 126 -0.90 -27.08 -7.42
C THR A 126 -1.96 -27.98 -6.76
N SER A 127 -3.25 -27.64 -6.83
CA SER A 127 -4.32 -28.45 -6.20
C SER A 127 -4.93 -29.54 -7.10
N ASP A 128 -4.39 -29.77 -8.30
CA ASP A 128 -5.03 -30.65 -9.32
C ASP A 128 -4.22 -31.91 -9.71
N LEU A 129 -3.30 -32.34 -8.84
CA LEU A 129 -2.57 -33.61 -9.01
C LEU A 129 -2.71 -34.45 -7.75
N ASP A 130 -3.87 -35.08 -7.59
CA ASP A 130 -4.06 -36.21 -6.69
C ASP A 130 -3.81 -37.49 -7.50
N PRO A 131 -2.74 -38.26 -7.23
CA PRO A 131 -2.51 -39.53 -7.90
C PRO A 131 -3.42 -40.58 -7.26
N LYS A 132 -4.30 -41.16 -8.08
CA LYS A 132 -5.14 -42.31 -7.73
C LYS A 132 -4.32 -43.58 -7.51
#